data_AF-A0A1R4HV73-F1
#
_entry.id   AF-A0A1R4HV73-F1
#
_cell.length_a   1.000
_cell.length_b   1.000
_cell.length_c   1.000
_cell.angle_alpha   90.00
_cell.angle_beta   90.00
_cell.angle_gamma   90.00
#
_symmetry.space_group_name_H-M   'P 1'
#
loop_
_entity.id
_entity.type
_entity.pdbx_description
1 polymer ?
#
loop_
_entity_poly.entity_id
_entity_poly.type
_entity_poly.pdbx_seq_one_letter_code
_entity_poly.pdbx_strand_id
1 'polypeptide(L)'
;MANNKVALFGGMTTQQGQALSTPVARTTKREIEQSAARAEIAAVQEQGHAFLASVAMTNVSVLVNQAELHIKTNPATAHFMEQIISGYAIGAGMRLNREL
;
A
#
# COMPACT_ATOMS: atom_id res chain seq x y z
N MET A 1 -19.67 -5.61 13.64
CA MET A 1 -19.29 -7.04 13.58
C MET A 1 -20.44 -7.81 12.95
N ALA A 2 -20.33 -8.18 11.66
CA ALA A 2 -21.41 -8.83 10.92
C ALA A 2 -21.32 -10.35 11.10
N ASN A 3 -22.32 -10.92 11.76
CA ASN A 3 -22.36 -12.33 12.15
C ASN A 3 -22.99 -13.15 11.00
N ASN A 4 -22.20 -13.48 9.97
CA ASN A 4 -22.63 -14.38 8.90
C ASN A 4 -22.71 -15.80 9.45
N LYS A 5 -23.91 -16.24 9.85
CA LYS A 5 -24.15 -17.63 10.26
C LYS A 5 -24.09 -18.53 9.03
N VAL A 6 -22.93 -19.13 8.80
CA VAL A 6 -22.76 -20.22 7.84
C VAL A 6 -23.52 -21.43 8.39
N ALA A 7 -24.59 -21.84 7.71
CA ALA A 7 -25.33 -23.03 8.08
C ALA A 7 -24.45 -24.27 7.88
N LEU A 8 -24.32 -25.08 8.94
CA LEU A 8 -23.50 -26.31 8.98
C LEU A 8 -23.98 -27.38 7.99
N PHE A 9 -25.23 -27.26 7.50
CA PHE A 9 -25.79 -28.11 6.44
C PHE A 9 -26.72 -27.28 5.54
N GLY A 10 -26.33 -27.06 4.28
CA GLY A 10 -27.25 -26.69 3.20
C GLY A 10 -27.41 -25.19 2.90
N GLY A 11 -26.73 -24.73 1.85
CA GLY A 11 -27.11 -23.56 1.06
C GLY A 11 -26.81 -22.19 1.68
N MET A 12 -26.30 -21.26 0.86
CA MET A 12 -26.30 -19.86 1.25
C MET A 12 -27.76 -19.36 1.27
N THR A 13 -28.11 -18.56 2.28
CA THR A 13 -29.43 -17.93 2.38
C THR A 13 -29.30 -16.43 2.18
N THR A 14 -30.33 -15.80 1.62
CA THR A 14 -30.41 -14.33 1.52
C THR A 14 -30.59 -13.71 2.91
N GLN A 15 -30.42 -12.39 3.04
CA GLN A 15 -30.72 -11.68 4.32
C GLN A 15 -32.18 -11.85 4.78
N GLN A 16 -33.08 -12.26 3.90
CA GLN A 16 -34.49 -12.57 4.18
C GLN A 16 -34.73 -14.05 4.50
N GLY A 17 -33.67 -14.87 4.63
CA GLY A 17 -33.75 -16.28 5.02
C GLY A 17 -34.14 -17.25 3.91
N GLN A 18 -34.24 -16.79 2.65
CA GLN A 18 -34.53 -17.68 1.52
C GLN A 18 -33.27 -18.43 1.08
N ALA A 19 -33.37 -19.75 0.89
CA ALA A 19 -32.29 -20.56 0.35
C ALA A 19 -32.00 -20.16 -1.10
N LEU A 20 -30.74 -19.80 -1.37
CA LEU A 20 -30.27 -19.58 -2.74
C LEU A 20 -30.22 -20.92 -3.47
N SER A 21 -30.62 -20.92 -4.73
CA SER A 21 -30.50 -22.10 -5.58
C SER A 21 -29.04 -22.53 -5.67
N THR A 22 -28.76 -23.84 -5.75
CA THR A 22 -27.40 -24.39 -5.78
C THR A 22 -26.47 -23.72 -6.81
N PRO A 23 -26.92 -23.37 -8.03
CA PRO A 23 -26.10 -22.62 -8.98
C PRO A 23 -25.76 -21.21 -8.48
N VAL A 24 -26.73 -20.48 -7.92
CA VAL A 24 -26.53 -19.12 -7.41
C VAL A 24 -25.59 -19.12 -6.20
N ALA A 25 -25.76 -20.04 -5.26
CA ALA A 25 -24.86 -20.18 -4.11
C ALA A 25 -23.40 -20.47 -4.55
N ARG A 26 -23.19 -21.28 -5.60
CA ARG A 26 -21.84 -21.53 -6.15
C ARG A 26 -21.26 -20.29 -6.83
N THR A 27 -22.06 -19.54 -7.59
CA THR A 27 -21.63 -18.30 -8.24
C THR A 27 -21.23 -17.25 -7.20
N THR A 28 -22.09 -17.02 -6.19
CA THR A 28 -21.80 -16.09 -5.09
C THR A 28 -20.53 -16.51 -4.33
N LYS A 29 -20.31 -17.82 -4.10
CA LYS A 29 -19.08 -18.29 -3.47
C LYS A 29 -17.83 -17.89 -4.26
N ARG A 30 -17.86 -18.09 -5.57
CA ARG A 30 -16.75 -17.74 -6.47
C ARG A 30 -16.51 -16.23 -6.51
N GLU A 31 -17.57 -15.42 -6.50
CA GLU A 31 -17.45 -13.96 -6.47
C GLU A 31 -16.80 -13.48 -5.17
N ILE A 32 -17.18 -14.05 -4.02
CA ILE A 32 -16.55 -13.75 -2.73
C ILE A 32 -15.07 -14.15 -2.74
N GLU A 33 -14.73 -15.34 -3.23
CA GLU A 33 -13.34 -15.81 -3.33
C GLU A 33 -12.52 -14.89 -4.25
N GLN A 34 -13.06 -14.49 -5.40
CA GLN A 34 -12.40 -13.54 -6.29
C GLN A 34 -12.22 -12.16 -5.65
N SER A 35 -13.22 -11.67 -4.91
CA SER A 35 -13.10 -10.40 -4.19
C SER A 35 -12.04 -10.45 -3.11
N ALA A 36 -11.95 -11.56 -2.38
CA ALA A 36 -10.93 -11.76 -1.35
C ALA A 36 -9.52 -11.79 -1.97
N ALA A 37 -9.34 -12.52 -3.07
CA ALA A 37 -8.07 -12.55 -3.80
C ALA A 37 -7.66 -11.16 -4.32
N ARG A 38 -8.61 -10.36 -4.83
CA ARG A 38 -8.34 -8.97 -5.25
C ARG A 38 -7.94 -8.08 -4.08
N ALA A 39 -8.58 -8.24 -2.93
CA ALA A 39 -8.23 -7.49 -1.72
C ALA A 39 -6.82 -7.83 -1.22
N GLU A 40 -6.42 -9.09 -1.31
CA GLU A 40 -5.05 -9.53 -0.96
C GLU A 40 -4.01 -8.92 -1.90
N ILE A 41 -4.26 -8.93 -3.22
CA ILE A 41 -3.38 -8.27 -4.20
C ILE A 41 -3.24 -6.77 -3.89
N ALA A 42 -4.36 -6.08 -3.63
CA ALA A 42 -4.34 -4.66 -3.30
C ALA A 42 -3.56 -4.39 -2.00
N ALA A 43 -3.70 -5.25 -0.98
CA ALA A 43 -2.96 -5.12 0.27
C ALA A 43 -1.44 -5.30 0.06
N VAL A 44 -1.02 -6.26 -0.77
CA VAL A 44 0.40 -6.48 -1.10
C VAL A 44 0.96 -5.29 -1.91
N GLN A 45 0.18 -4.76 -2.85
CA GLN A 45 0.57 -3.55 -3.59
C GLN A 45 0.78 -2.36 -2.66
N GLU A 46 -0.17 -2.10 -1.75
CA GLU A 46 -0.06 -1.03 -0.78
C GLU A 46 1.14 -1.19 0.16
N GLN A 47 1.43 -2.42 0.59
CA GLN A 47 2.65 -2.72 1.36
C GLN A 47 3.93 -2.41 0.57
N GLY A 48 3.96 -2.76 -0.72
CA GLY A 48 5.06 -2.42 -1.62
C GLY A 48 5.25 -0.91 -1.76
N HIS A 49 4.15 -0.17 -1.91
CA HIS A 49 4.16 1.29 -1.98
C HIS A 49 4.68 1.93 -0.69
N ALA A 50 4.19 1.47 0.46
CA ALA A 50 4.66 1.92 1.77
C ALA A 50 6.14 1.61 1.97
N PHE A 51 6.61 0.43 1.53
CA PHE A 51 8.02 0.07 1.56
C PHE A 51 8.88 1.03 0.72
N LEU A 52 8.50 1.28 -0.55
CA LEU A 52 9.23 2.21 -1.42
C LEU A 52 9.26 3.64 -0.83
N ALA A 53 8.16 4.09 -0.24
CA ALA A 53 8.11 5.38 0.46
C ALA A 53 9.08 5.40 1.66
N SER A 54 9.12 4.34 2.46
CA SER A 54 10.05 4.22 3.59
C SER A 54 11.52 4.25 3.17
N VAL A 55 11.85 3.63 2.03
CA VAL A 55 13.20 3.63 1.45
C VAL A 55 13.58 5.03 0.98
N ALA A 56 12.68 5.73 0.29
CA ALA A 56 12.89 7.11 -0.15
C ALA A 56 13.14 8.05 1.04
N MET A 57 12.33 7.94 2.10
CA MET A 57 12.51 8.72 3.32
C MET A 57 13.83 8.41 4.03
N THR A 58 14.21 7.14 4.10
CA THR A 58 15.51 6.71 4.66
C THR A 58 16.67 7.33 3.89
N ASN A 59 16.62 7.31 2.57
CA ASN A 59 17.65 7.91 1.74
C ASN A 59 17.75 9.43 1.92
N VAL A 60 16.61 10.14 2.04
CA VAL A 60 16.61 11.58 2.38
C VAL A 60 17.31 11.82 3.72
N SER A 61 16.99 11.04 4.76
CA SER A 61 17.63 11.15 6.07
C SER A 61 19.14 10.93 6.01
N VAL A 62 19.60 9.92 5.25
CA VAL A 62 21.03 9.68 5.01
C VAL A 62 21.69 10.88 4.32
N LEU A 63 21.06 11.44 3.28
CA LEU A 63 21.60 12.61 2.58
C LEU A 63 21.67 13.84 3.48
N VAL A 64 20.67 14.06 4.34
CA VAL A 64 20.68 15.15 5.33
C VAL A 64 21.84 14.99 6.31
N ASN A 65 22.02 13.80 6.88
CA ASN A 65 23.14 13.53 7.81
C ASN A 65 24.50 13.74 7.13
N GLN A 66 24.65 13.31 5.88
CA GLN A 66 25.88 13.55 5.11
C GLN A 66 26.09 15.05 4.87
N ALA A 67 25.03 15.78 4.46
CA ALA A 67 25.10 17.20 4.24
C ALA A 67 25.52 17.97 5.50
N GLU A 68 24.98 17.62 6.67
CA GLU A 68 25.40 18.23 7.94
C GLU A 68 26.90 18.07 8.20
N LEU A 69 27.47 16.89 7.93
CA LEU A 69 28.90 16.65 8.08
C LEU A 69 29.73 17.48 7.10
N HIS A 70 29.27 17.61 5.86
CA HIS A 70 29.97 18.41 4.86
C HIS A 70 29.86 19.92 5.12
N ILE A 71 28.70 20.42 5.55
CA ILE A 71 28.50 21.83 5.91
C ILE A 71 29.43 22.22 7.06
N LYS A 72 29.64 21.33 8.04
CA LYS A 72 30.60 21.55 9.13
C LYS A 72 32.04 21.73 8.64
N THR A 73 32.44 21.04 7.56
CA THR A 73 33.80 21.12 7.01
C THR A 73 33.96 22.22 5.97
N ASN A 74 32.91 22.53 5.22
CA ASN A 74 32.87 23.61 4.25
C ASN A 74 31.46 24.27 4.21
N PRO A 75 31.24 25.34 4.99
CA PRO A 75 29.93 25.99 5.09
C PRO A 75 29.41 26.58 3.77
N ALA A 76 30.29 26.93 2.82
CA ALA A 76 29.91 27.48 1.52
C ALA A 76 29.10 26.48 0.66
N THR A 77 29.11 25.20 1.02
CA THR A 77 28.41 24.14 0.28
C THR A 77 26.94 23.96 0.67
N ALA A 78 26.47 24.64 1.72
CA ALA A 78 25.13 24.43 2.28
C ALA A 78 24.00 24.54 1.25
N HIS A 79 24.03 25.60 0.43
CA HIS A 79 23.01 25.82 -0.59
C HIS A 79 22.98 24.71 -1.65
N PHE A 80 24.14 24.18 -2.07
CA PHE A 80 24.20 23.08 -3.03
C PHE A 80 23.63 21.78 -2.44
N MET A 81 23.88 21.51 -1.17
CA MET A 81 23.38 20.30 -0.50
C MET A 81 21.88 20.33 -0.31
N GLU A 82 21.33 21.49 0.07
CA GLU A 82 19.89 21.70 0.13
C GLU A 82 19.22 21.43 -1.22
N GLN A 83 19.80 21.92 -2.32
CA GLN A 83 19.30 21.66 -3.67
C GLN A 83 19.36 20.17 -4.05
N ILE A 84 20.45 19.47 -3.72
CA ILE A 84 20.61 18.03 -4.00
C ILE A 84 19.57 17.21 -3.23
N ILE A 85 19.41 17.47 -1.93
CA ILE A 85 18.44 16.77 -1.08
C ILE A 85 17.02 17.03 -1.58
N SER A 86 16.69 18.30 -1.86
CA SER A 86 15.38 18.69 -2.36
C SER A 86 15.08 18.05 -3.72
N GLY A 87 16.03 18.07 -4.64
CA GLY A 87 15.90 17.43 -5.95
C GLY A 87 15.68 15.93 -5.86
N TYR A 88 16.40 15.24 -4.96
CA TYR A 88 16.17 13.83 -4.68
C TYR A 88 14.76 13.58 -4.12
N ALA A 89 14.35 14.34 -3.10
CA ALA A 89 13.06 14.17 -2.43
C ALA A 89 11.88 14.38 -3.40
N ILE A 90 11.94 15.45 -4.22
CA ILE A 90 10.94 15.72 -5.25
C ILE A 90 10.93 14.61 -6.30
N GLY A 91 12.10 14.19 -6.79
CA GLY A 91 12.22 13.12 -7.77
C GLY A 91 11.70 11.77 -7.25
N ALA A 92 11.97 11.44 -6.00
CA ALA A 92 11.46 10.25 -5.35
C ALA A 92 9.94 10.31 -5.18
N GLY A 93 9.39 11.45 -4.73
CA GLY A 93 7.95 11.67 -4.62
C GLY A 93 7.22 11.52 -5.95
N MET A 94 7.78 12.07 -7.04
CA MET A 94 7.21 11.90 -8.39
C MET A 94 7.19 10.45 -8.86
N ARG A 95 8.23 9.66 -8.54
CA ARG A 95 8.26 8.23 -8.89
C ARG A 95 7.24 7.43 -8.08
N LEU A 96 7.15 7.69 -6.78
CA LEU A 96 6.15 7.05 -5.92
C LEU A 96 4.74 7.34 -6.45
N ASN A 97 4.43 8.59 -6.78
CA ASN A 97 3.11 8.96 -7.31
C ASN A 97 2.82 8.45 -8.74
N ARG A 98 3.82 7.91 -9.45
CA ARG A 98 3.62 7.23 -10.74
C ARG A 98 3.37 5.73 -10.58
N GLU A 99 3.93 5.14 -9.53
CA GLU A 99 3.80 3.72 -9.21
C GLU A 99 2.51 3.43 -8.41
N LEU A 100 1.96 4.46 -7.73
CA LEU A 100 0.61 4.52 -7.14
C LEU A 100 -0.49 4.67 -8.21
#